data_AF-A0A7K7LHR9-F1
#
_entry.id   AF-A0A7K7LHR9-F1
#
_cell.length_a   1.000
_cell.length_b   1.000
_cell.length_c   1.000
_cell.angle_alpha   90.00
_cell.angle_beta   90.00
_cell.angle_gamma   90.00
#
_symmetry.space_group_name_H-M   'P 1'
#
loop_
_entity.id
_entity.type
_entity.pdbx_description
1 polymer ?
#
loop_
_entity_poly.entity_id
_entity_poly.type
_entity_poly.pdbx_seq_one_letter_code
_entity_poly.pdbx_strand_id
1 'polypeptide(L)' 'TDSSSPFEVCHAVLSPSGYFDTCLYDLCELGLDGEALCNSLQAYADACQALGVKLPAWRNATFCPITCPANSHYE' A
#
# COMPACT_ATOMS: atom_id res chain seq x y z
N THR A 1 -16.33 1.11 -1.45
CA THR A 1 -15.05 0.47 -1.81
C THR A 1 -14.89 0.58 -3.31
N ASP A 2 -13.77 1.11 -3.76
CA ASP A 2 -13.48 1.26 -5.19
C ASP A 2 -13.14 -0.13 -5.77
N SER A 3 -13.98 -0.64 -6.67
CA SER A 3 -13.94 -2.02 -7.18
C SER A 3 -12.82 -2.29 -8.20
N SER A 4 -11.83 -1.39 -8.26
CA SER A 4 -10.64 -1.51 -9.10
C SER A 4 -9.35 -1.34 -8.29
N SER A 5 -9.45 -1.36 -6.95
CA SER A 5 -8.26 -1.26 -6.09
C SER A 5 -7.45 -2.55 -6.14
N PRO A 6 -6.11 -2.49 -6.31
CA PRO A 6 -5.24 -3.68 -6.22
C PRO A 6 -5.32 -4.35 -4.85
N PHE A 7 -5.82 -3.64 -3.83
CA PHE A 7 -6.00 -4.16 -2.48
C PHE A 7 -7.35 -4.84 -2.23
N GLU A 8 -8.28 -4.83 -3.19
CA GLU A 8 -9.62 -5.40 -3.00
C GLU A 8 -9.56 -6.89 -2.59
N VAL A 9 -8.63 -7.65 -3.18
CA VAL A 9 -8.39 -9.07 -2.83
C VAL A 9 -7.99 -9.25 -1.36
N CYS A 10 -7.46 -8.21 -0.73
CA CYS A 10 -7.07 -8.22 0.68
C CYS A 10 -8.24 -7.99 1.63
N HIS A 11 -9.22 -7.19 1.22
CA HIS A 11 -10.30 -6.74 2.11
C HIS A 11 -11.12 -7.90 2.69
N ALA A 12 -11.16 -9.05 1.99
CA ALA A 12 -11.82 -10.27 2.46
C ALA A 12 -11.10 -10.96 3.62
N VAL A 13 -9.80 -10.73 3.79
CA VAL A 13 -8.95 -11.42 4.78
C VAL A 13 -8.45 -10.45 5.86
N LEU A 14 -8.23 -9.18 5.49
CA LEU A 14 -7.73 -8.13 6.38
C LEU A 14 -8.54 -6.85 6.18
N SER A 15 -9.22 -6.40 7.24
CA SER A 15 -9.99 -5.16 7.18
C SER A 15 -9.06 -3.94 6.96
N PRO A 16 -9.33 -3.08 5.96
CA PRO A 16 -8.51 -1.90 5.68
C PRO A 16 -8.74 -0.76 6.69
N SER A 17 -9.82 -0.80 7.48
CA SER A 17 -10.26 0.31 8.34
C SER A 17 -9.16 0.90 9.25
N GLY A 18 -8.49 0.06 10.06
CA GLY A 18 -7.44 0.56 10.96
C GLY A 18 -6.21 1.14 10.24
N TYR A 19 -5.86 0.59 9.08
CA TYR A 19 -4.78 1.12 8.24
C TYR A 19 -5.18 2.45 7.59
N PHE A 20 -6.43 2.56 7.16
CA PHE A 20 -6.97 3.79 6.60
C PHE A 20 -7.00 4.92 7.64
N ASP A 21 -7.47 4.64 8.86
CA ASP A 21 -7.52 5.65 9.93
C ASP A 21 -6.10 6.12 10.31
N THR A 22 -5.15 5.19 10.38
CA THR A 22 -3.73 5.52 10.64
C THR A 22 -3.14 6.36 9.50
N CYS A 23 -3.38 5.96 8.24
CA CYS A 23 -2.96 6.72 7.06
C CYS A 23 -3.48 8.15 7.08
N LEU A 24 -4.77 8.32 7.37
CA LEU A 24 -5.40 9.63 7.44
C LEU A 24 -4.78 10.50 8.53
N TYR A 25 -4.53 9.92 9.71
CA TYR A 25 -3.89 10.63 10.81
C TYR A 25 -2.46 11.07 10.44
N ASP A 26 -1.63 10.15 9.94
CA ASP A 26 -0.23 10.43 9.57
C ASP A 26 -0.15 11.48 8.47
N LEU A 27 -1.03 11.42 7.46
CA LEU A 27 -1.08 12.42 6.39
C LEU A 27 -1.51 13.80 6.89
N CYS A 28 -2.40 13.88 7.88
CA CYS A 28 -2.75 15.16 8.48
C CYS A 28 -1.57 15.77 9.26
N GLU A 29 -0.86 14.95 10.05
CA GLU A 29 0.29 15.41 10.85
C GLU A 29 1.50 15.78 9.99
N LEU A 30 1.71 15.06 8.88
CA LEU A 30 2.87 15.24 7.98
C LEU A 30 2.58 16.17 6.78
N GLY A 31 1.41 16.81 6.73
CA GLY A 31 1.08 17.78 5.70
C GLY A 31 0.90 17.18 4.30
N LEU A 32 0.22 16.04 4.22
CA LEU A 32 -0.07 15.27 3.01
C LEU A 32 1.19 14.78 2.29
N ASP A 33 2.20 14.40 3.06
CA ASP A 33 3.45 13.85 2.54
C ASP A 33 3.24 12.55 1.76
N GLY A 34 3.80 12.51 0.54
CA GLY A 34 3.67 11.35 -0.35
C GLY A 34 4.43 10.13 0.17
N GLU A 35 5.55 10.31 0.87
CA GLU A 35 6.30 9.19 1.44
C GLU A 35 5.53 8.52 2.58
N ALA A 36 4.91 9.31 3.46
CA ALA A 36 4.01 8.83 4.49
C ALA A 36 2.85 7.98 3.93
N LEU A 37 2.20 8.45 2.85
CA LEU A 37 1.16 7.68 2.15
C LEU A 37 1.72 6.33 1.67
N CYS A 38 2.86 6.34 1.00
CA CYS A 38 3.45 5.13 0.43
C CYS A 38 3.92 4.13 1.49
N ASN A 39 4.33 4.61 2.67
CA ASN A 39 4.69 3.77 3.81
C ASN A 39 3.45 3.12 4.43
N SER A 40 2.34 3.86 4.58
CA SER A 40 1.08 3.31 5.08
C SER A 40 0.52 2.23 4.13
N LEU A 41 0.56 2.49 2.82
CA LEU A 41 0.17 1.51 1.80
C LEU A 41 1.08 0.27 1.80
N GLN A 42 2.39 0.44 2.01
CA GLN A 42 3.32 -0.68 2.14
C GLN A 42 2.99 -1.55 3.36
N ALA A 43 2.74 -0.93 4.51
CA ALA A 43 2.41 -1.65 5.73
C ALA A 43 1.13 -2.50 5.56
N TYR A 44 0.14 -1.99 4.84
CA TYR A 44 -1.06 -2.76 4.51
C TYR A 44 -0.75 -3.89 3.51
N ALA A 45 0.06 -3.62 2.49
CA ALA A 45 0.48 -4.64 1.52
C ALA A 45 1.22 -5.80 2.19
N ASP A 46 2.18 -5.49 3.06
CA ASP A 46 3.00 -6.48 3.78
C ASP A 46 2.13 -7.34 4.71
N ALA A 47 1.23 -6.71 5.46
CA ALA A 47 0.30 -7.43 6.33
C ALA A 47 -0.63 -8.36 5.55
N CYS A 48 -1.08 -7.91 4.37
CA CYS A 48 -1.88 -8.74 3.48
C CYS A 48 -1.12 -9.96 2.95
N GLN A 49 0.11 -9.74 2.48
CA GLN A 49 0.96 -10.79 1.93
C GLN A 49 1.39 -11.79 3.02
N ALA A 50 1.59 -11.33 4.26
CA ALA A 50 1.85 -12.20 5.41
C ALA A 50 0.69 -13.17 5.71
N LEU A 51 -0.53 -12.83 5.30
CA LEU A 51 -1.72 -13.71 5.37
C LEU A 51 -1.85 -14.62 4.13
N GLY A 52 -0.86 -14.64 3.25
CA GLY A 52 -0.81 -15.49 2.07
C GLY A 52 -1.55 -14.95 0.85
N VAL A 53 -2.06 -13.72 0.89
CA VAL A 53 -2.76 -13.09 -0.24
C VAL A 53 -1.72 -12.58 -1.25
N LYS A 54 -1.86 -12.98 -2.52
CA LYS A 54 -1.08 -12.39 -3.61
C LYS A 54 -1.75 -11.10 -4.08
N LEU A 55 -1.10 -9.97 -3.80
CA LEU A 55 -1.52 -8.66 -4.29
C LEU A 55 -1.02 -8.44 -5.73
N PRO A 56 -1.85 -7.91 -6.64
CA PRO A 56 -1.38 -7.30 -7.88
C PRO A 56 -0.42 -6.13 -7.61
N ALA A 57 0.38 -5.77 -8.62
CA ALA A 57 1.21 -4.58 -8.59
C ALA A 57 0.36 -3.34 -8.27
N TRP A 58 0.73 -2.63 -7.21
CA TRP A 58 0.03 -1.42 -6.75
C TRP A 58 0.91 -0.17 -6.81
N ARG A 59 2.22 -0.35 -6.92
CA ARG A 59 3.20 0.72 -7.18
C ARG A 59 3.49 0.82 -8.68
N ASN A 60 3.85 2.01 -9.14
CA ASN A 60 4.34 2.22 -10.50
C ASN A 60 5.35 3.39 -10.53
N ALA A 61 5.81 3.77 -11.73
CA ALA A 61 6.82 4.82 -11.90
C ALA A 61 6.37 6.22 -11.44
N THR A 62 5.06 6.49 -11.38
CA THR A 62 4.49 7.78 -10.97
C THR A 62 3.80 7.73 -9.60
N PHE A 63 3.45 6.54 -9.11
CA PHE A 63 2.76 6.33 -7.84
C PHE A 63 3.58 5.42 -6.93
N CYS A 64 4.07 5.98 -5.83
CA CYS A 64 4.88 5.29 -4.83
C CYS A 64 6.06 4.50 -5.44
N PRO A 65 6.93 5.15 -6.23
CA PRO A 65 8.05 4.48 -6.90
C PRO A 65 9.04 3.89 -5.89
N ILE A 66 9.67 2.77 -6.25
CA ILE A 66 10.74 2.15 -5.47
C ILE A 66 12.00 2.06 -6.32
N THR A 67 13.16 2.24 -5.69
CA THR A 67 14.44 1.98 -6.34
C THR A 67 14.80 0.51 -6.14
N CYS A 68 14.95 -0.21 -7.26
CA CYS A 68 15.39 -1.59 -7.26
C CYS A 68 16.92 -1.64 -7.46
N PRO A 69 17.64 -2.57 -6.81
CA PRO A 69 19.04 -2.84 -7.12
C PRO A 69 19.29 -3.17 -8.60
N ALA A 70 20.57 -3.12 -9.02
CA ALA A 70 20.94 -3.44 -10.40
C ALA A 70 20.44 -4.84 -10.80
N ASN A 71 19.83 -4.92 -11.99
CA ASN A 71 19.21 -6.14 -12.56
C ASN A 71 18.00 -6.67 -11.76
N SER A 72 17.26 -5.81 -11.06
CA SER A 72 15.99 -6.18 -10.43
C SER A 72 14.87 -5.22 -10.83
N HIS A 73 13.63 -5.71 -10.74
CA HIS A 73 12.41 -4.94 -11.02
C HIS A 73 11.36 -5.21 -9.94
N TYR A 74 10.41 -4.30 -9.83
CA TYR A 74 9.21 -4.50 -9.03
C TYR A 74 8.17 -5.27 -9.87
N GLU A 75 7.59 -6.31 -9.28
CA GLU A 75 6.59 -7.19 -9.89
C GLU A 75 5.30 -7.17 -9.06
#